data_AF-A0A9N9N1B7-F1
#
_entry.id   AF-A0A9N9N1B7-F1
#
_cell.length_a   1.000
_cell.length_b   1.000
_cell.length_c   1.000
_cell.angle_alpha   90.00
_cell.angle_beta   90.00
_cell.angle_gamma   90.00
#
_symmetry.space_group_name_H-M   'P 1'
#
loop_
_entity.id
_entity.type
_entity.pdbx_description
1 polymer ?
#
loop_
_entity_poly.entity_id
_entity_poly.type
_entity_poly.pdbx_seq_one_letter_code
_entity_poly.pdbx_strand_id
1 'polypeptide(L)'
;MENAAAKEAELSLEEGDVDGNAISCITVVTDGAWAKRSYNVNYDYVSGVACIIGYRTGNVLFLGIRNKYCSLCSYYGNKGQDIPIHKCYKNWQGISTSMETDIIAEGSNIELRKLKYTKMVGDGDSSVHTQKINPKKTLRKHIGPKSSMEKSFIAEFC
;
A
#
# COMPACT_ATOMS: atom_id res chain seq x y z
N MET A 1 -2.63 17.26 -0.02
CA MET A 1 -1.60 16.19 -0.03
C MET A 1 -0.42 16.55 -0.92
N GLU A 2 -0.62 17.22 -2.07
CA GLU A 2 0.48 17.65 -2.97
C GLU A 2 1.54 18.51 -2.28
N ASN A 3 1.12 19.52 -1.48
CA ASN A 3 2.05 20.36 -0.71
C ASN A 3 2.88 19.55 0.31
N ALA A 4 2.32 18.48 0.89
CA ALA A 4 3.04 17.63 1.83
C ALA A 4 4.11 16.80 1.10
N ALA A 5 3.76 16.26 -0.08
CA ALA A 5 4.70 15.53 -0.93
C ALA A 5 5.82 16.44 -1.46
N ALA A 6 5.49 17.67 -1.87
CA ALA A 6 6.48 18.64 -2.32
C ALA A 6 7.47 19.02 -1.20
N LYS A 7 6.97 19.24 0.02
CA LYS A 7 7.82 19.57 1.18
C LYS A 7 8.76 18.43 1.57
N GLU A 8 8.29 17.17 1.55
CA GLU A 8 9.18 16.01 1.73
C GLU A 8 10.21 15.88 0.60
N ALA A 9 9.81 16.17 -0.64
CA ALA A 9 10.72 16.14 -1.79
C ALA A 9 11.85 17.18 -1.66
N GLU A 10 11.51 18.39 -1.24
CA GLU A 10 12.43 19.50 -1.01
C GLU A 10 13.44 19.16 0.09
N LEU A 11 12.97 18.70 1.25
CA LEU A 11 13.85 18.28 2.34
C LEU A 11 14.79 17.14 1.95
N SER A 12 14.32 16.23 1.10
CA SER A 12 15.13 15.12 0.56
C SER A 12 16.19 15.61 -0.44
N LEU A 13 15.87 16.64 -1.24
CA LEU A 13 16.83 17.29 -2.12
C LEU A 13 17.91 18.06 -1.35
N GLU A 14 17.54 18.78 -0.29
CA GLU A 14 18.47 19.53 0.56
C GLU A 14 19.52 18.64 1.22
N GLU A 15 19.14 17.43 1.62
CA GLU A 15 20.08 16.46 2.23
C GLU A 15 20.88 15.66 1.19
N GLY A 16 20.56 15.79 -0.10
CA GLY A 16 21.19 15.02 -1.16
C GLY A 16 20.71 13.57 -1.24
N ASP A 17 19.57 13.25 -0.62
CA ASP A 17 18.92 11.93 -0.68
C ASP A 17 18.18 11.77 -2.01
N VAL A 18 18.92 11.73 -3.12
CA VAL A 18 18.39 11.56 -4.47
C VAL A 18 18.98 10.33 -5.15
N ASP A 19 18.16 9.68 -5.99
CA ASP A 19 18.63 8.57 -6.82
C ASP A 19 19.45 9.09 -8.01
N GLY A 20 20.11 8.18 -8.74
CA GLY A 20 20.91 8.53 -9.94
C GLY A 20 20.16 9.27 -11.06
N ASN A 21 18.82 9.30 -10.99
CA ASN A 21 17.94 10.04 -11.91
C ASN A 21 17.40 11.35 -11.30
N ALA A 22 17.99 11.87 -10.22
CA ALA A 22 17.55 13.07 -9.49
C ALA A 22 16.12 12.99 -8.92
N ILE A 23 15.66 11.78 -8.58
CA ILE A 23 14.36 11.57 -7.92
C ILE A 23 14.59 11.54 -6.40
N SER A 24 13.83 12.36 -5.67
CA SER A 24 13.88 12.40 -4.20
C SER A 24 13.53 11.04 -3.59
N CYS A 25 14.44 10.55 -2.75
CA CYS A 25 14.32 9.31 -2.03
C CYS A 25 13.86 9.58 -0.59
N ILE A 26 12.64 9.14 -0.25
CA ILE A 26 12.06 9.42 1.06
C ILE A 26 11.80 8.15 1.86
N THR A 27 11.91 8.29 3.19
CA THR A 27 11.44 7.28 4.14
C THR A 27 9.98 7.58 4.49
N VAL A 28 9.14 6.55 4.47
CA VAL A 28 7.73 6.68 4.77
C VAL A 28 7.29 5.68 5.84
N VAL A 29 6.27 6.07 6.59
CA VAL A 29 5.56 5.21 7.53
C VAL A 29 4.23 4.82 6.88
N THR A 30 3.88 3.55 6.94
CA THR A 30 2.61 3.02 6.45
C THR A 30 1.78 2.54 7.62
N ASP A 31 0.49 2.87 7.62
CA ASP A 31 -0.45 2.40 8.63
C ASP A 31 -1.79 2.05 8.00
N GLY A 32 -2.44 1.03 8.54
CA GLY A 32 -3.68 0.45 8.06
C GLY A 32 -4.73 0.40 9.16
N ALA A 33 -5.97 0.73 8.82
CA ALA A 33 -7.10 0.54 9.71
C ALA A 33 -8.23 -0.20 9.01
N TRP A 34 -8.87 -1.10 9.75
CA TRP A 34 -9.97 -1.91 9.25
C TRP A 34 -11.24 -1.67 10.06
N ALA A 35 -12.36 -1.47 9.37
CA ALA A 35 -13.65 -1.38 10.04
C ALA A 35 -14.12 -2.79 10.42
N LYS A 36 -13.90 -3.16 11.68
CA LYS A 36 -14.43 -4.39 12.28
C LYS A 36 -15.81 -4.13 12.85
N ARG A 37 -16.80 -4.96 12.47
CA ARG A 37 -18.11 -4.97 13.15
C ARG A 37 -18.05 -5.94 14.33
N SER A 38 -18.53 -5.53 15.51
CA SER A 38 -18.31 -6.22 16.78
C SER A 38 -19.37 -7.26 17.20
N TYR A 39 -20.31 -7.65 16.32
CA TYR A 39 -21.40 -8.57 16.72
C TYR A 39 -21.19 -10.02 16.22
N ASN A 40 -20.62 -10.83 17.11
CA ASN A 40 -20.79 -12.27 17.34
C ASN A 40 -20.76 -13.32 16.20
N VAL A 41 -20.24 -13.01 15.02
CA VAL A 41 -19.86 -14.02 14.00
C VAL A 41 -18.56 -13.60 13.33
N ASN A 42 -17.71 -14.57 12.96
CA ASN A 42 -16.44 -14.34 12.26
C ASN A 42 -16.60 -13.29 11.15
N TYR A 43 -16.04 -12.10 11.37
CA TYR A 43 -16.27 -10.93 10.51
C TYR A 43 -15.03 -10.64 9.68
N ASP A 44 -15.12 -10.88 8.37
CA ASP A 44 -14.20 -10.31 7.40
C ASP A 44 -14.40 -8.79 7.35
N TYR A 45 -13.31 -8.02 7.39
CA TYR A 45 -13.40 -6.56 7.32
C TYR A 45 -14.03 -6.13 5.98
N VAL A 46 -15.13 -5.37 6.05
CA VAL A 46 -15.88 -4.94 4.86
C VAL A 46 -15.26 -3.70 4.21
N SER A 47 -14.52 -2.92 4.97
CA SER A 47 -13.75 -1.78 4.49
C SER A 47 -12.42 -1.67 5.21
N GLY A 48 -11.40 -1.29 4.45
CA GLY A 48 -10.06 -0.99 4.94
C GLY A 48 -9.62 0.37 4.42
N VAL A 49 -8.85 1.07 5.22
CA VAL A 49 -8.14 2.29 4.85
C VAL A 49 -6.67 2.06 5.14
N ALA A 50 -5.80 2.58 4.29
CA ALA A 50 -4.38 2.64 4.60
C ALA A 50 -3.82 3.98 4.14
N CYS A 51 -2.79 4.42 4.86
CA CYS A 51 -2.16 5.70 4.63
C CYS A 51 -0.63 5.55 4.53
N ILE A 52 -0.03 6.51 3.83
CA ILE A 52 1.41 6.67 3.72
C ILE A 52 1.72 8.04 4.29
N ILE A 53 2.61 8.08 5.28
CA ILE A 53 2.98 9.26 6.03
C ILE A 53 4.46 9.52 5.80
N GLY A 54 4.83 10.77 5.52
CA GLY A 54 6.24 11.17 5.39
C GLY A 54 6.91 11.08 6.76
N TYR A 55 8.03 10.36 6.85
CA TYR A 55 8.70 10.15 8.13
C TYR A 55 9.25 11.45 8.74
N ARG A 56 9.70 12.39 7.90
CA ARG A 56 10.37 13.62 8.35
C ARG A 56 9.37 14.71 8.75
N THR A 57 8.33 14.87 7.94
CA THR A 57 7.30 15.90 8.13
C THR A 57 6.12 15.44 8.97
N GLY A 58 5.91 14.12 9.11
CA GLY A 58 4.72 13.55 9.76
C GLY A 58 3.41 13.78 8.99
N ASN A 59 3.48 14.28 7.74
CA ASN A 59 2.29 14.58 6.96
C ASN A 59 1.81 13.36 6.16
N VAL A 60 0.49 13.24 6.04
CA VAL A 60 -0.13 12.23 5.17
C VAL A 60 0.17 12.55 3.71
N LEU A 61 0.95 11.68 3.08
CA LEU A 61 1.25 11.72 1.67
C LEU A 61 0.12 11.09 0.88
N PHE A 62 -0.37 9.92 1.30
CA PHE A 62 -1.41 9.17 0.61
C PHE A 62 -2.43 8.59 1.58
N LEU A 63 -3.67 8.52 1.12
CA LEU A 63 -4.77 7.83 1.78
C LEU A 63 -5.55 7.07 0.71
N GLY A 64 -5.67 5.76 0.87
CA GLY A 64 -6.51 4.94 -0.01
C GLY A 64 -7.55 4.17 0.80
N ILE A 65 -8.70 3.96 0.18
CA ILE A 65 -9.85 3.27 0.79
C ILE A 65 -10.24 2.11 -0.10
N ARG A 66 -10.41 0.93 0.51
CA ARG A 66 -10.93 -0.28 -0.14
C ARG A 66 -12.21 -0.73 0.57
N ASN A 67 -13.26 -0.96 -0.21
CA ASN A 67 -14.57 -1.28 0.31
C ASN A 67 -15.21 -2.42 -0.51
N LYS A 68 -15.66 -3.45 0.20
CA LYS A 68 -16.39 -4.61 -0.31
C LYS A 68 -17.90 -4.42 -0.28
N TYR A 69 -18.38 -3.41 0.44
CA TYR A 69 -19.79 -3.27 0.76
C TYR A 69 -20.39 -1.97 0.21
N CYS A 70 -21.53 -2.11 -0.45
CA CYS A 70 -22.42 -1.01 -0.77
C CYS A 70 -23.83 -1.41 -0.34
N SER A 71 -24.49 -0.55 0.44
CA SER A 71 -25.82 -0.82 1.00
C SER A 71 -26.88 -0.99 -0.09
N LEU A 72 -26.86 -0.15 -1.13
CA LEU A 72 -27.80 -0.25 -2.25
C LEU A 72 -27.59 -1.53 -3.05
N CYS A 73 -26.36 -1.83 -3.45
CA CYS A 73 -26.05 -3.10 -4.13
C CYS A 73 -26.48 -4.31 -3.30
N SER A 74 -26.22 -4.30 -1.99
CA SER A 74 -26.60 -5.40 -1.10
C SER A 74 -28.11 -5.53 -0.98
N TYR A 75 -28.83 -4.41 -0.86
CA TYR A 75 -30.28 -4.41 -0.69
C TYR A 75 -31.02 -4.94 -1.93
N TYR A 76 -30.71 -4.39 -3.11
CA TYR A 76 -31.37 -4.79 -4.36
C TYR A 76 -30.90 -6.18 -4.81
N GLY A 77 -29.62 -6.51 -4.61
CA GLY A 77 -29.09 -7.85 -4.87
C GLY A 77 -29.78 -8.95 -4.06
N ASN A 78 -30.05 -8.70 -2.78
CA ASN A 78 -30.78 -9.65 -1.92
C ASN A 78 -32.25 -9.83 -2.34
N LYS A 79 -32.83 -8.83 -3.01
CA LYS A 79 -34.21 -8.87 -3.52
C LYS A 79 -34.31 -9.39 -4.97
N GLY A 80 -33.18 -9.67 -5.63
CA GLY A 80 -33.16 -10.04 -7.05
C GLY A 80 -33.70 -8.95 -7.98
N GLN A 81 -33.63 -7.69 -7.56
CA GLN A 81 -34.11 -6.54 -8.33
C GLN A 81 -32.94 -5.83 -9.01
N ASP A 82 -33.25 -5.15 -10.11
CA ASP A 82 -32.28 -4.30 -10.78
C ASP A 82 -31.79 -3.20 -9.84
N ILE A 83 -30.47 -3.04 -9.79
CA ILE A 83 -29.83 -2.06 -8.93
C ILE A 83 -30.01 -0.68 -9.59
N PRO A 84 -30.61 0.30 -8.91
CA PRO A 84 -30.75 1.65 -9.46
C PRO A 84 -29.37 2.27 -9.69
N ILE A 85 -29.29 3.18 -10.67
CA ILE A 85 -28.08 3.96 -10.92
C ILE A 85 -27.75 4.75 -9.66
N HIS A 86 -26.58 4.50 -9.09
CA HIS A 86 -26.11 5.18 -7.88
C HIS A 86 -24.59 5.27 -7.87
N LYS A 87 -24.07 6.14 -7.01
CA LYS A 87 -22.63 6.25 -6.77
C LYS A 87 -22.16 5.09 -5.89
N CYS A 88 -21.69 4.02 -6.52
CA CYS A 88 -21.17 2.85 -5.82
C CYS A 88 -19.72 3.08 -5.37
N TYR A 89 -19.46 2.89 -4.08
CA TYR A 89 -18.12 2.95 -3.50
C TYR A 89 -17.49 1.56 -3.30
N LYS A 90 -18.12 0.50 -3.81
CA LYS A 90 -17.56 -0.85 -3.78
C LYS A 90 -16.44 -0.93 -4.81
N ASN A 91 -15.20 -1.02 -4.36
CA ASN A 91 -14.00 -1.02 -5.19
C ASN A 91 -13.04 -2.17 -4.88
N TRP A 92 -13.45 -3.14 -4.05
CA TRP A 92 -12.61 -4.26 -3.64
C TRP A 92 -13.36 -5.60 -3.65
N GLN A 93 -12.71 -6.64 -4.18
CA GLN A 93 -13.24 -8.01 -4.23
C GLN A 93 -12.27 -9.05 -3.62
N GLY A 94 -11.05 -8.65 -3.24
CA GLY A 94 -10.03 -9.53 -2.68
C GLY A 94 -10.24 -9.88 -1.20
N ILE A 95 -9.24 -10.50 -0.57
CA ILE A 95 -9.26 -10.77 0.88
C ILE A 95 -9.11 -9.44 1.64
N SER A 96 -9.64 -9.33 2.85
CA SER A 96 -9.59 -8.07 3.60
C SER A 96 -8.18 -7.71 4.07
N THR A 97 -7.35 -8.71 4.37
CA THR A 97 -5.94 -8.53 4.76
C THR A 97 -5.07 -7.99 3.62
N SER A 98 -5.46 -8.20 2.35
CA SER A 98 -4.71 -7.67 1.21
C SER A 98 -5.14 -6.27 0.77
N MET A 99 -6.14 -5.67 1.42
CA MET A 99 -6.55 -4.29 1.15
C MET A 99 -5.42 -3.31 1.41
N GLU A 100 -4.73 -3.46 2.54
CA GLU A 100 -3.65 -2.57 2.96
C GLU A 100 -2.48 -2.64 1.98
N THR A 101 -2.04 -3.85 1.63
CA THR A 101 -0.97 -4.06 0.65
C THR A 101 -1.31 -3.46 -0.72
N ASP A 102 -2.55 -3.59 -1.17
CA ASP A 102 -3.00 -3.02 -2.44
C ASP A 102 -3.03 -1.48 -2.41
N ILE A 103 -3.52 -0.90 -1.32
CA ILE A 103 -3.50 0.56 -1.12
C ILE A 103 -2.04 1.07 -1.09
N ILE A 104 -1.15 0.41 -0.34
CA ILE A 104 0.26 0.81 -0.26
C ILE A 104 0.97 0.59 -1.61
N ALA A 105 0.58 -0.42 -2.39
CA ALA A 105 1.09 -0.62 -3.75
C ALA A 105 0.69 0.55 -4.67
N GLU A 106 -0.59 0.92 -4.67
CA GLU A 106 -1.12 2.09 -5.39
C GLU A 106 -0.38 3.37 -4.99
N GLY A 107 -0.26 3.62 -3.67
CA GLY A 107 0.40 4.80 -3.13
C GLY A 107 1.92 4.86 -3.34
N SER A 108 2.56 3.73 -3.65
CA SER A 108 4.00 3.63 -3.94
C SER A 108 4.36 3.75 -5.42
N ASN A 109 3.37 3.90 -6.30
CA ASN A 109 3.65 4.08 -7.71
C ASN A 109 4.36 5.42 -7.95
N ILE A 110 5.60 5.34 -8.43
CA ILE A 110 6.49 6.47 -8.69
C ILE A 110 5.87 7.42 -9.74
N GLU A 111 5.17 6.88 -10.74
CA GLU A 111 4.55 7.69 -11.80
C GLU A 111 3.49 8.64 -11.25
N LEU A 112 2.78 8.23 -10.20
CA LEU A 112 1.73 9.04 -9.59
C LEU A 112 2.28 10.17 -8.72
N ARG A 113 3.52 10.05 -8.21
CA ARG A 113 3.98 10.90 -7.10
C ARG A 113 5.37 11.50 -7.26
N LYS A 114 6.14 11.08 -8.28
CA LYS A 114 7.52 11.52 -8.55
C LYS A 114 8.45 11.39 -7.33
N LEU A 115 8.11 10.49 -6.41
CA LEU A 115 8.84 10.21 -5.18
C LEU A 115 9.21 8.73 -5.17
N LYS A 116 10.44 8.42 -4.77
CA LYS A 116 10.90 7.05 -4.60
C LYS A 116 10.92 6.72 -3.11
N TYR A 117 10.13 5.73 -2.68
CA TYR A 117 10.15 5.29 -1.29
C TYR A 117 11.27 4.26 -1.11
N THR A 118 12.33 4.64 -0.39
CA THR A 118 13.50 3.78 -0.17
C THR A 118 13.34 2.90 1.06
N LYS A 119 12.71 3.45 2.11
CA LYS A 119 12.42 2.76 3.36
C LYS A 119 10.94 2.91 3.68
N MET A 120 10.30 1.80 4.02
CA MET A 120 8.91 1.76 4.49
C MET A 120 8.90 1.13 5.89
N VAL A 121 8.37 1.87 6.86
CA VAL A 121 8.17 1.40 8.23
C VAL A 121 6.69 1.12 8.40
N GLY A 122 6.34 -0.13 8.67
CA GLY A 122 4.96 -0.57 8.92
C GLY A 122 4.81 -1.19 10.30
N ASP A 123 3.58 -1.50 10.65
CA ASP A 123 3.27 -2.38 11.77
C ASP A 123 3.79 -3.81 11.48
N GLY A 124 4.37 -4.47 12.48
CA GLY A 124 5.07 -5.75 12.28
C GLY A 124 4.16 -6.94 11.92
N ASP A 125 2.85 -6.73 11.80
CA ASP A 125 1.81 -7.72 11.51
C ASP A 125 1.29 -7.64 10.06
N SER A 126 1.74 -6.68 9.26
CA SER A 126 1.28 -6.51 7.88
C SER A 126 2.01 -7.44 6.89
N SER A 127 1.21 -8.12 6.05
CA SER A 127 1.71 -8.99 4.95
C SER A 127 2.45 -8.22 3.83
N VAL A 128 2.47 -6.89 3.94
CA VAL A 128 3.03 -5.91 3.00
C VAL A 128 4.51 -6.20 2.71
N HIS A 129 5.28 -6.59 3.73
CA HIS A 129 6.71 -6.87 3.60
C HIS A 129 7.00 -8.08 2.68
N THR A 130 6.09 -9.05 2.60
CA THR A 130 6.37 -10.29 1.84
C THR A 130 6.24 -10.09 0.33
N GLN A 131 5.41 -9.14 -0.13
CA GLN A 131 5.17 -8.93 -1.57
C GLN A 131 6.20 -8.01 -2.25
N LYS A 132 6.76 -7.02 -1.53
CA LYS A 132 7.70 -6.05 -2.12
C LYS A 132 9.19 -6.42 -1.97
N ILE A 133 9.56 -7.31 -1.05
CA ILE A 133 10.97 -7.66 -0.76
C ILE A 133 11.52 -8.76 -1.70
N ASN A 134 10.70 -9.35 -2.58
CA ASN A 134 11.13 -10.44 -3.47
C ASN A 134 10.66 -10.26 -4.93
N PRO A 135 11.30 -9.40 -5.75
CA PRO A 135 11.01 -9.34 -7.19
C PRO A 135 11.36 -10.64 -7.94
N LYS A 136 11.99 -11.63 -7.29
CA LYS A 136 12.42 -12.90 -7.90
C LYS A 136 11.39 -14.04 -7.83
N LYS A 137 10.19 -13.86 -7.27
CA LYS A 137 9.19 -14.95 -7.18
C LYS A 137 8.17 -15.01 -8.34
N THR A 138 8.05 -13.98 -9.17
CA THR A 138 7.07 -13.97 -10.28
C THR A 138 7.68 -14.28 -11.66
N LEU A 139 9.00 -14.48 -11.75
CA LEU A 139 9.71 -14.91 -12.97
C LEU A 139 10.56 -16.15 -12.69
N ARG A 140 9.92 -17.26 -12.28
CA ARG A 140 10.52 -18.60 -12.27
C ARG A 140 9.50 -19.68 -12.63
N LYS A 141 8.91 -19.57 -13.82
CA LYS A 141 8.50 -20.75 -14.59
C LYS A 141 9.09 -20.56 -15.98
N HIS A 142 9.99 -21.47 -16.33
CA HIS A 142 10.83 -21.53 -17.54
C HIS A 142 12.21 -20.88 -17.45
N ILE A 143 13.20 -21.72 -17.78
CA ILE A 143 14.64 -21.51 -18.03
C ILE A 143 15.56 -21.91 -16.86
N GLY A 144 16.48 -22.82 -17.20
CA GLY A 144 17.34 -23.63 -16.33
C GLY A 144 18.53 -22.91 -15.67
N PRO A 145 19.60 -23.64 -15.28
CA PRO A 145 20.34 -23.32 -14.05
C PRO A 145 21.65 -22.54 -14.25
N LYS A 146 22.08 -21.93 -13.12
CA LYS A 146 23.42 -21.41 -12.73
C LYS A 146 23.87 -20.06 -13.29
N SER A 147 24.08 -19.10 -12.39
CA SER A 147 25.42 -18.61 -12.02
C SER A 147 25.38 -17.72 -10.77
N SER A 148 26.48 -17.76 -10.04
CA SER A 148 26.84 -17.12 -8.78
C SER A 148 26.87 -15.59 -8.83
N MET A 149 26.37 -14.92 -7.79
CA MET A 149 26.97 -13.68 -7.29
C MET A 149 26.49 -13.38 -5.86
N GLU A 150 27.41 -12.82 -5.09
CA GLU A 150 27.56 -12.95 -3.64
C GLU A 150 26.49 -12.21 -2.81
N LYS A 151 26.20 -12.79 -1.65
CA LYS A 151 25.37 -12.19 -0.60
C LYS A 151 26.30 -11.39 0.32
N SER A 152 26.19 -10.07 0.33
CA SER A 152 26.60 -9.25 1.47
C SER A 152 25.34 -8.82 2.22
N PHE A 153 25.05 -9.58 3.29
CA PHE A 153 23.98 -9.33 4.23
C PHE A 153 24.65 -8.80 5.50
N ILE A 154 24.57 -7.49 5.74
CA ILE A 154 24.83 -6.91 7.06
C ILE A 154 23.44 -6.56 7.60
N ALA A 155 22.90 -7.48 8.40
CA ALA A 155 21.81 -7.19 9.32
C ALA A 155 22.47 -6.95 10.67
N GLU A 156 22.44 -5.71 11.12
CA GLU A 156 22.76 -5.34 12.49
C GLU A 156 21.71 -4.33 12.92
N PHE A 157 20.79 -4.75 13.78
CA PHE A 157 20.20 -3.92 14.84
C PHE A 157 19.47 -4.83 15.83
N CYS A 158 20.09 -4.91 17.02
CA CYS A 158 19.67 -5.44 18.33
C CYS A 158 19.24 -6.90 18.48
#